data_AF-A0A3D2UVU9-F1
#
_entry.id   AF-A0A3D2UVU9-F1
#
_cell.length_a   1.000
_cell.length_b   1.000
_cell.length_c   1.000
_cell.angle_alpha   90.00
_cell.angle_beta   90.00
_cell.angle_gamma   90.00
#
_symmetry.space_group_name_H-M   'P 1'
#
loop_
_entity.id
_entity.type
_entity.pdbx_description
1 polymer ?
#
loop_
_entity_poly.entity_id
_entity_poly.type
_entity_poly.pdbx_seq_one_letter_code
_entity_poly.pdbx_strand_id
1 'polypeptide(L)'
;MNWSYSYFQNQYVNVAETLRQAMTFNKYMKVFVANGYYDLGTPYSATEYTFDHLGLDESLRKNVSMYYYDSGHMMYIHMPSLKAMRNDLAKFIKDAS
;
A
#
# COMPACT_ATOMS: atom_id res chain seq x y z
N MET A 1 8.27 -29.53 -2.68
CA MET A 1 7.17 -28.52 -2.62
C MET A 1 6.73 -28.25 -4.04
N ASN A 2 5.48 -28.55 -4.40
CA ASN A 2 4.93 -28.20 -5.71
C ASN A 2 4.19 -26.87 -5.54
N TRP A 3 4.67 -25.83 -6.21
CA TRP A 3 3.99 -24.53 -6.26
C TRP A 3 2.69 -24.64 -7.08
N SER A 4 1.60 -24.02 -6.61
CA SER A 4 0.29 -24.06 -7.25
C SER A 4 -0.51 -22.78 -6.97
N TYR A 5 -1.29 -22.32 -7.96
CA TYR A 5 -2.22 -21.20 -7.84
C TYR A 5 -3.62 -21.61 -7.34
N SER A 6 -3.82 -22.89 -6.99
CA SER A 6 -5.13 -23.45 -6.61
C SER A 6 -5.85 -22.69 -5.50
N TYR A 7 -5.12 -22.05 -4.59
CA TYR A 7 -5.68 -21.25 -3.49
C TYR A 7 -6.34 -19.94 -3.93
N PHE A 8 -6.13 -19.50 -5.18
CA PHE A 8 -6.64 -18.24 -5.70
C PHE A 8 -7.52 -18.41 -6.94
N GLN A 9 -7.81 -19.66 -7.34
CA GLN A 9 -8.68 -19.91 -8.49
C GLN A 9 -10.11 -19.44 -8.20
N ASN A 10 -10.70 -18.71 -9.17
CA ASN A 10 -12.05 -18.13 -9.09
C ASN A 10 -12.27 -17.18 -7.89
N GLN A 11 -11.21 -16.58 -7.36
CA GLN A 11 -11.29 -15.60 -6.27
C GLN A 11 -10.38 -14.41 -6.52
N TYR A 12 -10.75 -13.25 -5.98
CA TYR A 12 -9.86 -12.10 -5.94
C TYR A 12 -8.77 -12.34 -4.91
N VAL A 13 -7.52 -12.02 -5.27
CA VAL A 13 -6.40 -12.09 -4.34
C VAL A 13 -6.58 -11.01 -3.29
N ASN A 14 -6.65 -11.42 -2.02
CA ASN A 14 -6.75 -10.52 -0.88
C ASN A 14 -5.63 -10.83 0.12
N VAL A 15 -4.80 -9.84 0.42
CA VAL A 15 -3.70 -9.93 1.38
C VAL A 15 -3.88 -9.01 2.58
N ALA A 16 -5.06 -8.38 2.73
CA ALA A 16 -5.37 -7.45 3.81
C ALA A 16 -5.17 -8.09 5.19
N GLU A 17 -5.70 -9.29 5.42
CA GLU A 17 -5.51 -10.01 6.69
C GLU A 17 -4.04 -10.32 6.99
N THR A 18 -3.27 -10.71 5.97
CA THR A 18 -1.82 -10.95 6.11
C THR A 18 -1.09 -9.67 6.51
N LEU A 19 -1.44 -8.54 5.88
CA LEU A 19 -0.87 -7.23 6.21
C LEU A 19 -1.24 -6.81 7.64
N ARG A 20 -2.53 -6.95 8.02
CA ARG A 20 -3.02 -6.65 9.37
C ARG A 20 -2.28 -7.45 10.43
N GLN A 21 -2.11 -8.75 10.22
CA GLN A 21 -1.35 -9.63 11.11
C GLN A 21 0.10 -9.15 11.21
N ALA A 22 0.76 -8.89 10.08
CA ALA A 22 2.15 -8.44 10.07
C ALA A 22 2.36 -7.14 10.85
N MET A 23 1.47 -6.15 10.67
CA MET A 23 1.50 -4.89 11.42
C MET A 23 1.17 -5.06 12.91
N THR A 24 0.30 -6.02 13.25
CA THR A 24 -0.05 -6.32 14.65
C THR A 24 1.10 -7.01 15.37
N PHE A 25 1.77 -7.96 14.71
CA PHE A 25 2.93 -8.66 15.25
C PHE A 25 4.13 -7.73 15.37
N ASN A 26 4.42 -6.95 14.32
CA ASN A 26 5.47 -5.94 14.35
C ASN A 26 4.87 -4.54 14.44
N LYS A 27 4.64 -4.06 15.67
CA LYS A 27 4.08 -2.73 15.95
C LYS A 27 4.94 -1.57 15.45
N TYR A 28 6.20 -1.83 15.06
CA TYR A 28 7.11 -0.84 14.47
C TYR A 28 7.08 -0.83 12.94
N MET A 29 6.43 -1.82 12.31
CA MET A 29 6.29 -1.87 10.85
C MET A 29 5.60 -0.62 10.33
N LYS A 30 6.26 0.07 9.41
CA LYS A 30 5.74 1.23 8.67
C LYS A 30 5.35 0.80 7.27
N VAL A 31 4.24 1.34 6.76
CA VAL A 31 3.70 1.02 5.44
C VAL A 31 3.61 2.30 4.61
N PHE A 32 4.24 2.28 3.44
CA PHE A 32 4.14 3.34 2.45
C PHE A 32 3.24 2.87 1.31
N VAL A 33 2.23 3.66 0.96
CA VAL A 33 1.33 3.36 -0.15
C VAL A 33 1.36 4.51 -1.16
N ALA A 34 1.71 4.18 -2.39
CA ALA A 34 1.74 5.11 -3.50
C ALA A 34 0.50 4.89 -4.37
N ASN A 35 -0.36 5.90 -4.46
CA ASN A 35 -1.60 5.83 -5.23
C ASN A 35 -1.53 6.74 -6.46
N GLY A 36 -1.97 6.25 -7.61
CA GLY A 36 -2.19 7.08 -8.80
C GLY A 36 -3.63 7.57 -8.86
N TYR A 37 -3.87 8.86 -9.10
CA TYR A 37 -5.22 9.41 -9.25
C TYR A 37 -6.01 8.80 -10.42
N TYR A 38 -5.31 8.39 -11.48
CA TYR A 38 -5.91 7.83 -12.70
C TYR A 38 -5.73 6.31 -12.81
N ASP A 39 -5.38 5.64 -11.71
CA ASP A 39 -5.31 4.20 -11.67
C ASP A 39 -6.72 3.60 -11.57
N LEU A 40 -7.15 2.93 -12.64
CA LEU A 40 -8.44 2.26 -12.68
C LEU A 40 -8.33 0.75 -12.41
N GLY A 41 -7.11 0.20 -12.36
CA GLY A 41 -6.87 -1.20 -12.02
C GLY A 41 -6.82 -1.41 -10.50
N THR A 42 -6.16 -0.50 -9.79
CA THR A 42 -6.15 -0.43 -8.32
C THR A 42 -6.47 1.00 -7.86
N PRO A 43 -7.75 1.42 -7.91
CA PRO A 43 -8.14 2.78 -7.54
C PRO A 43 -7.72 3.16 -6.13
N TYR A 44 -7.25 4.40 -5.95
CA TYR A 44 -6.81 4.89 -4.64
C TYR A 44 -7.91 4.81 -3.57
N SER A 45 -9.18 4.96 -3.97
CA SER A 45 -10.33 4.81 -3.07
C SER A 45 -10.50 3.38 -2.55
N ALA A 46 -10.13 2.36 -3.34
CA ALA A 46 -10.11 0.97 -2.88
C ALA A 46 -8.99 0.73 -1.88
N THR A 47 -7.84 1.39 -2.04
CA THR A 47 -6.76 1.41 -1.04
C THR A 47 -7.25 2.02 0.28
N GLU A 48 -7.82 3.22 0.24
CA GLU A 48 -8.39 3.89 1.42
C GLU A 48 -9.41 3.01 2.12
N TYR A 49 -10.39 2.49 1.36
CA TYR A 49 -11.39 1.56 1.86
C TYR A 49 -10.75 0.36 2.56
N THR A 50 -9.71 -0.23 1.98
CA THR A 50 -9.02 -1.38 2.56
C THR A 50 -8.42 -1.04 3.92
N PHE A 51 -7.70 0.08 4.06
CA PHE A 51 -7.10 0.46 5.34
C PHE A 51 -8.10 0.95 6.38
N ASP A 52 -9.22 1.53 5.95
CA ASP A 52 -10.32 1.91 6.84
C ASP A 52 -11.06 0.68 7.40
N HIS A 53 -11.17 -0.39 6.60
CA HIS A 53 -11.84 -1.63 6.98
C HIS A 53 -10.87 -2.75 7.39
N LEU A 54 -9.57 -2.44 7.51
CA LEU A 54 -8.55 -3.42 7.87
C LEU A 54 -8.68 -3.93 9.30
N GLY A 55 -9.50 -3.29 10.16
CA GLY A 55 -9.61 -3.67 11.57
C GLY A 55 -8.29 -3.53 12.33
N LEU A 56 -7.41 -2.61 11.89
CA LEU A 56 -6.20 -2.26 12.62
C LEU A 56 -6.55 -1.54 13.92
N ASP A 57 -5.83 -1.86 14.99
CA ASP A 57 -5.84 -1.07 16.21
C ASP A 57 -5.49 0.39 15.89
N GLU A 58 -6.18 1.34 16.53
CA GLU A 58 -6.02 2.77 16.26
C GLU A 58 -4.58 3.24 16.45
N SER A 59 -3.85 2.66 17.42
CA SER A 59 -2.44 2.99 17.67
C SER A 59 -1.51 2.61 16.52
N LEU A 60 -1.92 1.69 15.64
CA LEU A 60 -1.15 1.24 14.49
C LEU A 60 -1.49 2.01 13.21
N ARG A 61 -2.63 2.72 13.14
CA ARG A 61 -3.03 3.48 11.94
C ARG A 61 -2.00 4.53 11.55
N LYS A 62 -1.33 5.16 12.53
CA LYS A 62 -0.23 6.13 12.32
C LYS A 62 1.01 5.55 11.62
N ASN A 63 1.11 4.23 11.49
CA ASN A 63 2.22 3.58 10.80
C ASN A 63 2.01 3.50 9.28
N VAL A 64 0.81 3.83 8.79
CA VAL A 64 0.48 3.85 7.36
C VAL A 64 0.62 5.27 6.83
N SER A 65 1.35 5.44 5.74
CA SER A 65 1.49 6.70 5.01
C SER A 65 1.03 6.51 3.58
N MET A 66 0.01 7.27 3.18
CA MET A 66 -0.52 7.25 1.81
C MET A 66 -0.13 8.52 1.07
N TYR A 67 0.35 8.36 -0.15
CA TYR A 67 0.73 9.43 -1.06
C TYR A 67 -0.03 9.28 -2.36
N TYR A 68 -0.30 10.40 -3.02
CA TYR A 68 -1.14 10.46 -4.21
C TYR A 68 -0.43 11.22 -5.30
N TYR A 69 -0.41 10.66 -6.50
CA TYR A 69 0.33 11.17 -7.63
C TYR A 69 -0.59 11.38 -8.83
N ASP A 70 -0.32 12.45 -9.58
CA ASP A 70 -0.99 12.80 -10.84
C ASP A 70 -0.52 11.85 -11.96
N SER A 71 -0.90 10.57 -11.85
CA SER A 71 -0.54 9.50 -12.77
C SER A 71 -1.50 8.31 -12.62
N GLY A 72 -1.36 7.32 -13.50
CA GLY A 72 -2.04 6.03 -13.39
C GLY A 72 -1.26 5.04 -12.53
N HIS A 73 -1.44 3.74 -12.81
CA HIS A 73 -0.86 2.64 -12.03
C HIS A 73 0.67 2.66 -11.89
N MET A 74 1.38 3.14 -12.92
CA MET A 74 2.84 3.20 -12.95
C MET A 74 3.32 4.64 -12.80
N MET A 75 3.17 5.21 -11.59
CA MET A 75 3.49 6.61 -11.28
C MET A 75 4.93 6.99 -11.65
N TYR A 76 5.86 6.04 -11.62
CA TYR A 76 7.27 6.25 -11.96
C TYR A 76 7.53 6.52 -13.44
N ILE A 77 6.57 6.28 -14.34
CA ILE A 77 6.72 6.59 -15.77
C ILE A 77 6.41 8.08 -16.04
N HIS A 78 5.56 8.70 -15.21
CA HIS A 78 5.29 10.12 -15.31
C HIS A 78 6.36 10.92 -14.54
N MET A 79 7.22 11.64 -15.26
CA MET A 79 8.40 12.29 -14.67
C MET A 79 8.14 13.22 -13.47
N PRO A 80 7.11 14.09 -13.48
CA PRO A 80 6.75 14.87 -12.29
C PRO A 80 6.40 13.97 -11.09
N SER A 81 5.58 12.94 -11.31
CA SER A 81 5.19 11.97 -10.28
C SER A 81 6.37 11.15 -9.77
N LEU A 82 7.30 10.73 -10.64
CA LEU A 82 8.52 10.05 -10.23
C LEU A 82 9.38 10.91 -9.29
N LYS A 83 9.55 12.20 -9.60
CA LYS A 83 10.32 13.12 -8.76
C LYS A 83 9.66 13.29 -7.39
N ALA A 84 8.34 13.47 -7.34
CA ALA A 84 7.58 13.53 -6.10
C ALA A 84 7.72 12.23 -5.30
N MET A 85 7.45 11.10 -5.93
CA MET A 85 7.53 9.77 -5.31
C MET A 85 8.92 9.46 -4.74
N ARG A 86 9.98 9.86 -5.44
CA ARG A 86 11.36 9.72 -4.94
C ARG A 86 11.56 10.52 -3.65
N ASN A 87 11.08 11.76 -3.59
CA ASN A 87 11.24 12.62 -2.42
C ASN A 87 10.43 12.09 -1.23
N ASP A 88 9.19 11.67 -1.48
CA ASP A 88 8.31 11.11 -0.46
C ASP A 88 8.85 9.79 0.09
N LEU A 89 9.37 8.91 -0.77
CA LEU A 89 9.99 7.66 -0.34
C LEU A 89 11.28 7.91 0.45
N ALA A 90 12.12 8.86 0.02
CA ALA A 90 13.32 9.22 0.77
C ALA A 90 12.99 9.78 2.17
N LYS A 91 11.95 10.62 2.25
CA LYS A 91 11.42 11.11 3.53
C LYS A 91 10.91 9.96 4.39
N PHE A 92 10.08 9.08 3.84
CA PHE A 92 9.54 7.93 4.54
C PHE A 92 10.64 7.03 5.13
N ILE A 93 11.67 6.70 4.33
CA ILE A 93 12.79 5.88 4.78
C ILE A 93 13.51 6.57 5.96
N LYS A 94 13.77 7.87 5.85
CA LYS A 94 14.43 8.64 6.92
C LYS A 94 13.60 8.68 8.20
N ASP A 95 12.28 8.88 8.08
CA ASP A 95 11.37 8.99 9.22
C ASP A 95 11.06 7.61 9.85
N ALA A 96 11.30 6.52 9.12
CA ALA A 96 11.11 5.13 9.56
C ALA A 96 12.39 4.46 10.10
N SER A 97 13.55 5.11 9.98
CA SER A 97 14.85 4.62 10.46
C SER A 97 15.07 4.84 11.96
#